data_AF-Q8H1L5-F1
#
_entry.id   AF-Q8H1L5-F1
#
_cell.length_a   1.000
_cell.length_b   1.000
_cell.length_c   1.000
_cell.angle_alpha   90.00
_cell.angle_beta   90.00
_cell.angle_gamma   90.00
#
_symmetry.space_group_name_H-M   'P 1'
#
loop_
_entity.id
_entity.type
_entity.pdbx_description
1 polymer ?
#
loop_
_entity_poly.entity_id
_entity_poly.type
_entity_poly.pdbx_seq_one_letter_code
_entity_poly.pdbx_strand_id
1 'polypeptide(L)'
;LNVRWKKNGHYNVKCRWCPGFPEVNDTLDASNSFLGDSTIMDNDDANGRLPTVVKFEFQLYKTKDDKYLLDMQRVTGPQLLFLDFCAAFLTKLRVL
;
A
#
# COMPACT_ATOMS: atom_id res chain seq x y z
N LEU A 1 0.64 2.71 -10.62
CA LEU A 1 1.06 2.94 -9.23
C LEU A 1 2.20 2.02 -8.77
N ASN A 2 2.72 1.11 -9.62
CA ASN A 2 3.86 0.23 -9.31
C ASN A 2 3.70 -0.51 -7.97
N VAL A 3 2.49 -1.01 -7.73
CA VAL A 3 2.15 -1.77 -6.53
C VAL A 3 2.57 -3.21 -6.75
N ARG A 4 3.34 -3.77 -5.82
CA ARG A 4 3.56 -5.22 -5.76
C ARG A 4 2.38 -5.87 -5.07
N TRP A 5 1.88 -6.96 -5.61
CA TRP A 5 0.69 -7.62 -5.09
C TRP A 5 0.80 -9.13 -5.16
N LYS A 6 0.00 -9.81 -4.33
CA LYS A 6 -0.22 -11.25 -4.41
C LYS A 6 -1.68 -11.57 -4.16
N LYS A 7 -2.20 -12.58 -4.85
CA LYS A 7 -3.52 -13.12 -4.59
C LYS A 7 -3.53 -13.81 -3.22
N ASN A 8 -4.53 -13.49 -2.40
CA ASN A 8 -4.71 -14.11 -1.08
C ASN A 8 -6.06 -14.86 -1.00
N GLY A 9 -7.05 -14.49 -1.82
CA GLY A 9 -8.30 -15.23 -2.02
C GLY A 9 -8.88 -14.99 -3.42
N HIS A 10 -10.05 -15.56 -3.73
CA HIS A 10 -10.69 -15.36 -5.04
C HIS A 10 -10.91 -13.89 -5.40
N TYR A 11 -11.25 -13.08 -4.38
CA TYR A 11 -11.56 -11.66 -4.50
C TYR A 11 -10.74 -10.80 -3.53
N ASN A 12 -9.64 -11.35 -3.01
CA ASN A 12 -8.79 -10.70 -2.02
C ASN A 12 -7.35 -10.63 -2.52
N VAL A 13 -6.76 -9.45 -2.45
CA VAL A 13 -5.39 -9.17 -2.90
C VAL A 13 -4.63 -8.45 -1.80
N LYS A 14 -3.45 -8.96 -1.47
CA LYS A 14 -2.49 -8.30 -0.57
C LYS A 14 -1.52 -7.46 -1.37
N CYS A 15 -1.33 -6.22 -0.96
CA CYS A 15 -0.57 -5.22 -1.69
C CYS A 15 0.55 -4.62 -0.83
N ARG A 16 1.63 -4.23 -1.49
CA ARG A 16 2.74 -3.47 -0.93
C ARG A 16 3.08 -2.34 -1.88
N TRP A 17 3.00 -1.10 -1.40
CA TRP A 17 3.34 0.10 -2.15
C TRP A 17 4.43 0.91 -1.46
N CYS A 18 5.33 1.44 -2.26
CA CYS A 18 6.46 2.27 -1.84
C CYS A 18 6.56 3.43 -2.84
N PRO A 19 6.28 4.69 -2.45
CA PRO A 19 6.44 5.84 -3.32
C PRO A 19 7.92 6.01 -3.67
N GLY A 20 8.23 6.25 -4.94
CA GLY A 20 9.58 6.59 -5.35
C GLY A 20 10.56 5.42 -5.50
N PHE A 21 10.12 4.17 -5.59
CA PHE A 21 10.99 3.12 -6.16
C PHE A 21 11.20 3.40 -7.66
N PRO A 22 12.43 3.67 -8.12
CA PRO A 22 12.75 3.51 -9.53
C PRO A 22 12.57 2.02 -9.88
N GLU A 23 12.23 1.73 -11.12
CA GLU A 23 12.24 0.36 -11.65
C GLU A 23 13.68 -0.18 -11.62
N VAL A 24 14.11 -0.72 -10.49
CA VAL A 24 15.37 -1.45 -10.38
C VAL A 24 15.02 -2.93 -10.49
N ASN A 25 15.46 -3.50 -11.62
CA ASN A 25 15.38 -4.92 -11.94
C ASN A 25 15.76 -5.80 -10.75
N ASP A 26 15.03 -6.91 -10.60
CA ASP A 26 15.31 -8.00 -9.67
C ASP A 26 16.82 -8.30 -9.59
N THR A 27 17.48 -7.85 -8.52
CA THR A 27 18.76 -8.39 -8.07
C THR A 27 18.95 -8.11 -6.57
N LEU A 28 18.92 -9.21 -5.82
CA LEU A 28 19.54 -9.53 -4.52
C LEU A 28 19.59 -8.51 -3.36
N ASP A 29 19.31 -9.09 -2.19
CA ASP A 29 19.82 -8.78 -0.85
C ASP A 29 19.56 -7.41 -0.21
N ALA A 30 18.73 -7.43 0.84
CA ALA A 30 19.06 -6.79 2.11
C ALA A 30 18.20 -7.38 3.22
N SER A 31 18.81 -8.27 3.99
CA SER A 31 18.47 -8.53 5.38
C SER A 31 18.43 -7.22 6.18
N ASN A 32 17.38 -7.04 7.00
CA ASN A 32 17.50 -6.85 8.45
C ASN A 32 16.27 -6.19 9.10
N SER A 33 15.98 -6.74 10.29
CA SER A 33 15.19 -6.26 11.42
C SER A 33 13.73 -5.83 11.18
N PHE A 34 12.86 -6.80 11.45
CA PHE A 34 11.71 -6.62 12.35
C PHE A 34 11.98 -5.55 13.43
N LEU A 35 11.22 -4.45 13.40
CA LEU A 35 10.85 -3.76 14.64
C LEU A 35 9.39 -3.35 14.51
N GLY A 36 8.58 -3.98 15.36
CA GLY A 36 7.18 -3.66 15.50
C GLY A 36 6.99 -2.42 16.37
N ASP A 37 5.76 -1.96 16.25
CA ASP A 37 5.02 -1.15 17.20
C ASP A 37 5.04 0.37 17.02
N SER A 38 3.83 0.87 17.24
CA SER A 38 3.32 2.21 17.13
C SER A 38 4.16 3.27 17.84
N THR A 39 4.27 4.45 17.22
CA THR A 39 4.10 5.73 17.89
C THR A 39 4.05 6.85 16.86
N ILE A 40 3.11 7.76 17.07
CA ILE A 40 3.04 9.07 16.43
C ILE A 40 4.36 9.78 16.79
N MET A 41 5.22 10.01 15.81
CA MET A 41 6.34 10.94 15.93
C MET A 41 6.46 11.70 14.61
N ASP A 42 5.93 12.92 14.60
CA ASP A 42 6.54 13.99 13.80
C ASP A 42 7.91 14.25 14.41
N ASN A 43 8.96 14.03 13.63
CA ASN A 43 10.21 14.78 13.79
C ASN A 43 10.99 14.76 12.48
N ASP A 44 11.30 15.97 12.07
CA ASP A 44 12.21 16.35 11.01
C ASP A 44 13.60 15.84 11.39
N ASP A 45 14.13 14.85 10.67
CA ASP A 45 15.57 14.56 10.71
C ASP A 45 16.06 14.05 9.36
N ALA A 46 17.03 14.80 8.83
CA ALA A 46 17.64 14.64 7.54
C ALA A 46 18.76 13.60 7.62
N ASN A 47 18.44 12.31 7.65
CA ASN A 47 19.42 11.25 7.33
C ASN A 47 18.74 9.91 6.99
N GLY A 48 18.79 9.47 5.73
CA GLY A 48 18.49 8.08 5.35
C GLY A 48 17.03 7.63 5.55
N ARG A 49 16.06 8.41 5.04
CA ARG A 49 14.62 8.07 5.11
C ARG A 49 14.38 6.67 4.53
N LEU A 50 14.19 5.67 5.40
CA LEU A 50 13.77 4.33 4.99
C LEU A 50 12.59 4.47 4.03
N PRO A 51 12.53 3.70 2.93
CA PRO A 51 11.44 3.83 1.98
C PRO A 51 10.13 3.62 2.71
N THR A 52 9.29 4.66 2.76
CA THR A 52 8.01 4.60 3.46
C THR A 52 7.12 3.62 2.72
N VAL A 53 6.89 2.48 3.34
CA VAL A 53 6.13 1.37 2.75
C VAL A 53 4.75 1.33 3.39
N VAL A 54 3.72 1.21 2.55
CA VAL A 54 2.37 0.84 3.00
C VAL A 54 2.03 -0.57 2.53
N LYS A 55 1.48 -1.37 3.44
CA LYS A 55 0.84 -2.64 3.12
C LYS A 55 -0.66 -2.48 3.33
N PHE A 56 -1.43 -2.97 2.38
CA PHE A 56 -2.88 -2.85 2.38
C PHE A 56 -3.48 -4.03 1.63
N GLU A 57 -4.79 -4.18 1.74
CA GLU A 57 -5.55 -5.23 1.07
C GLU A 57 -6.69 -4.62 0.25
N PHE A 58 -6.94 -5.24 -0.89
CA PHE A 58 -8.17 -5.04 -1.64
C PHE A 58 -9.09 -6.23 -1.40
N GLN A 59 -10.36 -5.93 -1.19
CA GLN A 59 -11.41 -6.93 -1.12
C GLN A 59 -12.58 -6.49 -1.98
N LEU A 60 -12.95 -7.35 -2.94
CA LEU A 60 -14.14 -7.14 -3.75
C LEU A 60 -15.32 -7.90 -3.15
N TYR A 61 -16.44 -7.20 -2.97
CA TYR A 61 -17.71 -7.75 -2.51
C TYR A 61 -18.77 -7.58 -3.59
N LYS A 62 -19.60 -8.60 -3.79
CA LYS A 62 -20.82 -8.48 -4.60
C LYS A 62 -21.93 -7.91 -3.72
N THR A 63 -22.56 -6.84 -4.17
CA THR A 63 -23.74 -6.25 -3.52
C THR A 63 -25.02 -6.65 -4.28
N LYS A 64 -26.17 -6.10 -3.87
CA LYS A 64 -27.42 -6.25 -4.62
C LYS A 64 -27.30 -5.60 -6.01
N ASP A 65 -28.20 -5.99 -6.92
CA ASP A 65 -28.35 -5.39 -8.25
C ASP A 65 -27.10 -5.49 -9.15
N ASP A 66 -26.36 -6.60 -9.05
CA ASP A 66 -25.11 -6.86 -9.79
C ASP A 66 -24.05 -5.75 -9.67
N LYS A 67 -24.13 -4.98 -8.57
CA LYS A 67 -23.12 -4.00 -8.19
C LYS A 67 -22.02 -4.66 -7.36
N TYR A 68 -20.87 -4.00 -7.33
CA TYR A 68 -19.71 -4.45 -6.59
C TYR A 68 -19.18 -3.31 -5.71
N LEU A 69 -18.71 -3.68 -4.52
CA LEU A 69 -18.02 -2.78 -3.59
C LEU A 69 -16.56 -3.22 -3.50
N LEU A 70 -15.65 -2.28 -3.78
CA LEU A 70 -14.22 -2.48 -3.60
C LEU A 70 -13.80 -1.83 -2.28
N ASP A 71 -13.46 -2.66 -1.31
CA ASP A 71 -12.91 -2.23 -0.02
C ASP A 71 -11.38 -2.13 -0.10
N MET A 72 -10.84 -1.09 0.53
CA MET A 72 -9.41 -0.77 0.56
C MET A 72 -8.99 -0.62 2.02
N GLN A 73 -8.31 -1.64 2.57
CA GLN A 73 -7.96 -1.67 3.98
C GLN A 73 -6.45 -1.55 4.18
N ARG A 74 -6.01 -0.53 4.94
CA ARG A 74 -4.62 -0.43 5.39
C ARG A 74 -4.31 -1.53 6.40
N VAL A 75 -3.23 -2.27 6.17
CA VAL A 75 -2.72 -3.28 7.11
C VAL A 75 -1.60 -2.70 7.96
N THR A 76 -0.56 -2.12 7.34
CA THR A 76 0.56 -1.47 8.04
C THR A 76 1.10 -0.29 7.26
N GLY A 77 1.83 0.61 7.93
CA GLY A 77 2.47 1.77 7.32
C GLY A 77 1.72 3.08 7.58
N PRO A 78 2.28 4.21 7.10
CA PRO A 78 1.75 5.54 7.41
C PRO A 78 0.33 5.77 6.85
N GLN A 79 -0.54 6.41 7.65
CA GLN A 79 -1.94 6.62 7.29
C GLN A 79 -2.11 7.65 6.15
N LEU A 80 -1.43 8.79 6.22
CA LEU A 80 -1.50 9.81 5.17
C LEU A 80 -1.01 9.26 3.83
N LEU A 81 0.07 8.47 3.86
CA LEU A 81 0.59 7.83 2.65
C LEU A 81 -0.40 6.83 2.04
N PHE A 82 -1.17 6.12 2.87
CA PHE A 82 -2.25 5.27 2.38
C PHE A 82 -3.37 6.10 1.74
N LEU A 83 -3.71 7.26 2.30
CA LEU A 83 -4.72 8.15 1.71
C LEU A 83 -4.25 8.74 0.37
N ASP A 84 -2.97 9.10 0.26
CA ASP A 84 -2.36 9.53 -1.01
C ASP A 84 -2.45 8.42 -2.07
N PHE A 85 -2.19 7.17 -1.67
CA PHE A 85 -2.37 6.01 -2.53
C PHE A 85 -3.83 5.87 -2.99
N CYS A 86 -4.79 5.95 -2.07
CA CYS A 86 -6.21 5.85 -2.39
C CYS A 86 -6.65 6.93 -3.38
N ALA A 87 -6.25 8.19 -3.17
CA ALA A 87 -6.54 9.27 -4.10
C ALA A 87 -5.96 8.97 -5.50
N ALA A 88 -4.68 8.62 -5.58
CA ALA A 88 -4.04 8.28 -6.85
C ALA A 88 -4.67 7.08 -7.55
N PHE A 89 -5.12 6.08 -6.79
CA PHE A 89 -5.83 4.89 -7.30
C PHE A 89 -7.20 5.24 -7.86
N LEU A 90 -8.00 6.00 -7.10
CA LEU A 90 -9.33 6.45 -7.53
C LEU A 90 -9.26 7.38 -8.76
N THR A 91 -8.25 8.26 -8.85
CA THR A 91 -7.99 9.07 -10.05
C THR A 91 -7.67 8.18 -11.25
N LYS A 92 -6.87 7.12 -11.09
CA LYS A 92 -6.58 6.17 -12.17
C LYS A 92 -7.79 5.36 -12.61
N LEU A 93 -8.71 5.09 -11.68
CA LEU A 93 -10.01 4.49 -11.99
C LEU A 93 -11.01 5.47 -12.62
N ARG A 94 -10.73 6.78 -12.62
CA ARG A 94 -11.61 7.85 -13.12
C ARG A 94 -12.96 7.89 -12.37
N VAL A 95 -12.91 7.67 -11.05
CA VAL A 95 -14.07 7.73 -10.16
C VAL A 95 -14.00 8.90 -9.18
N LEU A 96 -13.01 9.78 -9.36
CA LEU A 96 -12.88 11.08 -8.70
C LEU A 96 -13.15 12.19 -9.73
#